data_AF-A0A147BHW1-F1
#
_entry.id   AF-A0A147BHW1-F1
#
_cell.length_a   1.000
_cell.length_b   1.000
_cell.length_c   1.000
_cell.angle_alpha   90.00
_cell.angle_beta   90.00
_cell.angle_gamma   90.00
#
_symmetry.space_group_name_H-M   'P 1'
#
loop_
_entity.id
_entity.type
_entity.pdbx_description
1 polymer ?
#
loop_
_entity_poly.entity_id
_entity_poly.type
_entity_poly.pdbx_seq_one_letter_code
_entity_poly.pdbx_strand_id
1 'polypeptide(L)'
;VFVETLDKCFENVCELDLIFHMDKVHYILNELVMGGMVLETNMTEIITRIEDQSKIEKQEVCGMPLRLRVACTVAHNVFSRSSHTSASSVQ
;
A
#
# COMPACT_ATOMS: atom_id res chain seq x y z
N VAL A 1 11.37 2.45 8.84
CA VAL A 1 10.04 2.47 8.19
C VAL A 1 9.90 1.37 7.14
N PHE A 2 10.51 1.44 5.94
CA PHE A 2 10.27 0.42 4.89
C PHE A 2 10.64 -1.01 5.31
N VAL A 3 11.88 -1.23 5.74
CA VAL A 3 12.36 -2.56 6.16
C VAL A 3 11.59 -3.07 7.39
N GLU A 4 11.22 -2.19 8.32
CA GLU A 4 10.40 -2.55 9.49
C GLU A 4 8.97 -2.94 9.12
N THR A 5 8.38 -2.28 8.12
CA THR A 5 7.06 -2.68 7.59
C THR A 5 7.14 -4.05 6.93
N LEU A 6 8.19 -4.33 6.15
CA LEU A 6 8.42 -5.65 5.55
C LEU A 6 8.54 -6.72 6.63
N ASP A 7 9.34 -6.46 7.67
CA ASP A 7 9.56 -7.41 8.78
C ASP A 7 8.25 -7.78 9.50
N LYS A 8 7.37 -6.79 9.70
CA LYS A 8 6.03 -7.01 10.28
C LYS A 8 5.07 -7.74 9.35
N CYS A 9 5.13 -7.47 8.04
CA CYS A 9 4.24 -8.11 7.07
C CYS A 9 4.59 -9.59 6.81
N PHE A 10 5.85 -9.99 7.00
CA PHE A 10 6.35 -11.35 6.76
C PHE A 10 6.67 -12.14 8.04
N GLU A 11 6.44 -11.58 9.23
CA GLU A 11 6.69 -12.22 10.52
C GLU A 11 8.12 -12.79 10.65
N ASN A 12 9.13 -11.91 10.58
CA ASN A 12 10.58 -12.19 10.46
C ASN A 12 11.00 -12.45 9.02
N VAL A 13 11.10 -11.36 8.25
CA VAL A 13 11.38 -11.44 6.81
C VAL A 13 12.78 -12.01 6.52
N CYS A 14 12.85 -12.96 5.59
CA CYS A 14 14.11 -13.49 5.06
C CYS A 14 14.33 -13.08 3.59
N GLU A 15 15.56 -13.13 3.09
CA GLU A 15 15.88 -12.76 1.70
C GLU A 15 15.12 -13.60 0.66
N LEU A 16 14.81 -14.85 0.98
CA LEU A 16 14.00 -15.72 0.13
C LEU A 16 12.56 -15.19 0.02
N ASP A 17 11.99 -14.61 1.08
CA ASP A 17 10.63 -14.06 1.04
C ASP A 17 10.55 -12.85 0.10
N LEU A 18 11.59 -12.02 0.04
CA LEU A 18 11.65 -10.93 -0.93
C LEU A 18 11.71 -11.45 -2.36
N ILE A 19 12.39 -12.57 -2.61
CA ILE A 19 12.52 -13.16 -3.94
C ILE A 19 11.22 -13.87 -4.36
N PHE A 20 10.62 -14.64 -3.44
CA PHE A 20 9.42 -15.43 -3.72
C PHE A 20 8.12 -14.63 -3.67
N HIS A 21 8.10 -13.48 -2.98
CA HIS A 21 6.92 -12.63 -2.81
C HIS A 21 7.16 -11.17 -3.24
N MET A 22 7.86 -10.98 -4.37
CA MET A 22 8.09 -9.65 -4.98
C MET A 22 6.80 -8.84 -5.18
N ASP A 23 5.68 -9.50 -5.49
CA ASP A 23 4.39 -8.82 -5.69
C ASP A 23 3.94 -8.08 -4.41
N LYS A 24 4.01 -8.75 -3.25
CA LYS A 24 3.70 -8.14 -1.95
C LYS A 24 4.65 -6.98 -1.62
N VAL A 25 5.95 -7.15 -1.89
CA VAL A 25 6.95 -6.10 -1.66
C VAL A 25 6.66 -4.88 -2.52
N HIS A 26 6.26 -5.08 -3.78
CA HIS A 26 5.86 -4.00 -4.68
C HIS A 26 4.62 -3.24 -4.19
N TYR A 27 3.64 -3.93 -3.61
CA TYR A 27 2.47 -3.28 -3.00
C TYR A 27 2.86 -2.42 -1.79
N ILE A 28 3.70 -2.96 -0.90
CA ILE A 28 4.21 -2.23 0.27
C ILE A 28 4.98 -0.98 -0.18
N LEU A 29 5.83 -1.11 -1.19
CA LEU A 29 6.61 -0.01 -1.75
C LEU A 29 5.71 1.08 -2.34
N ASN A 30 4.65 0.70 -3.06
CA ASN A 30 3.72 1.67 -3.64
C ASN A 30 2.91 2.46 -2.60
N GLU A 31 2.62 1.90 -1.43
CA GLU A 31 1.98 2.69 -0.35
C GLU A 31 2.95 3.61 0.38
N LEU A 32 4.24 3.30 0.36
CA LEU A 32 5.28 4.14 0.93
C LEU A 32 5.68 5.27 -0.01
N VAL A 33 5.96 4.95 -1.27
CA VAL A 33 6.55 5.88 -2.26
C VAL A 33 6.02 5.58 -3.66
N MET A 34 5.58 6.62 -4.37
CA MET A 34 5.34 6.56 -5.82
C MET A 34 5.79 7.83 -6.50
N GLY A 35 6.38 7.69 -7.69
CA GLY A 35 6.83 8.84 -8.48
C GLY A 35 7.86 9.72 -7.78
N GLY A 36 8.60 9.17 -6.81
CA GLY A 36 9.58 9.92 -6.00
C GLY A 36 9.00 10.73 -4.84
N MET A 37 7.69 10.63 -4.58
CA MET A 37 7.02 11.26 -3.43
C MET A 37 6.70 10.21 -2.36
N VAL A 38 6.91 10.58 -1.09
CA VAL A 38 6.51 9.76 0.06
C VAL A 38 5.01 9.93 0.27
N LEU A 39 4.25 8.83 0.26
CA LEU A 39 2.80 8.85 0.46
C LEU A 39 2.41 8.59 1.90
N GLU A 40 2.99 7.57 2.51
CA GLU A 40 2.67 7.16 3.88
C GLU A 40 3.94 6.86 4.65
N THR A 41 3.93 7.23 5.93
CA THR A 41 5.05 6.95 6.85
C THR A 41 4.60 6.20 8.09
N ASN A 42 3.29 6.13 8.33
CA ASN A 42 2.73 5.39 9.45
C ASN A 42 2.66 3.89 9.15
N MET A 43 3.47 3.09 9.84
CA MET A 43 3.52 1.63 9.65
C MET A 43 2.16 0.94 9.85
N THR A 44 1.38 1.36 10.86
CA THR A 44 0.08 0.75 11.17
C THR A 44 -0.90 0.99 10.03
N GLU A 45 -0.96 2.22 9.51
CA GLU A 45 -1.83 2.55 8.38
C GLU A 45 -1.42 1.77 7.12
N ILE A 46 -0.12 1.66 6.85
CA ILE A 46 0.39 0.88 5.71
C ILE A 46 -0.05 -0.58 5.80
N ILE A 47 0.15 -1.23 6.95
CA ILE A 47 -0.22 -2.64 7.16
C ILE A 47 -1.74 -2.84 6.96
N THR A 48 -2.57 -1.99 7.54
CA THR A 48 -4.04 -2.07 7.37
C THR A 48 -4.44 -1.96 5.89
N ARG A 49 -3.81 -1.06 5.13
CA ARG A 49 -4.12 -0.86 3.71
C ARG A 49 -3.72 -2.05 2.85
N ILE A 50 -2.58 -2.67 3.15
CA ILE A 50 -2.11 -3.89 2.48
C ILE A 50 -3.06 -5.06 2.75
N GLU A 51 -3.52 -5.22 4.00
CA GLU A 51 -4.48 -6.27 4.36
C GLU A 51 -5.82 -6.09 3.64
N ASP A 52 -6.31 -4.86 3.53
CA ASP A 52 -7.55 -4.55 2.82
C ASP A 52 -7.42 -4.80 1.32
N GLN A 53 -6.28 -4.43 0.70
CA GLN A 53 -5.98 -4.79 -0.69
C GLN A 53 -5.96 -6.30 -0.89
N SER A 54 -5.36 -7.07 0.02
CA SER A 54 -5.31 -8.54 -0.08
C SER A 54 -6.69 -9.20 0.02
N LYS A 55 -7.64 -8.59 0.76
CA LYS A 55 -9.04 -9.07 0.82
C LYS A 55 -9.79 -8.81 -0.49
N ILE A 56 -9.56 -7.65 -1.11
CA ILE A 56 -10.19 -7.27 -2.39
C ILE A 56 -9.67 -8.14 -3.53
N GLU A 57 -8.37 -8.44 -3.56
CA GLU A 57 -7.77 -9.34 -4.55
C GLU A 57 -8.42 -10.73 -4.57
N LYS A 58 -8.88 -11.23 -3.41
CA LYS A 58 -9.57 -12.53 -3.31
C LYS A 58 -11.02 -12.50 -3.79
N GLN A 59 -11.64 -11.32 -3.87
CA GLN A 59 -13.04 -11.15 -4.25
C GLN A 59 -13.25 -10.85 -5.75
N GLU A 60 -12.19 -10.62 -6.52
CA GLU A 60 -12.30 -10.13 -7.89
C GLU A 60 -11.57 -11.00 -8.93
N VAL A 61 -12.28 -12.02 -9.44
CA VAL A 61 -12.07 -12.51 -10.81
C VAL A 61 -13.03 -11.74 -11.72
N CYS A 62 -12.62 -10.54 -12.16
CA CYS A 62 -13.18 -9.91 -13.37
C CYS A 62 -12.25 -8.78 -13.87
N GLY A 63 -11.23 -9.14 -14.65
CA GLY A 63 -10.84 -8.40 -15.85
C GLY A 63 -10.29 -6.96 -15.76
N MET A 64 -9.76 -6.47 -14.63
CA MET A 64 -9.04 -5.18 -14.62
C MET A 64 -7.52 -5.36 -14.50
N PRO A 65 -6.70 -4.70 -15.34
CA PRO A 65 -5.24 -4.84 -15.28
C PRO A 65 -4.69 -4.23 -13.99
N LEU A 66 -3.69 -4.90 -13.41
CA LEU A 66 -2.98 -4.56 -12.15
C LEU A 66 -2.61 -3.06 -12.02
N ARG A 67 -2.42 -2.38 -13.16
CA ARG A 67 -2.08 -0.96 -13.25
C ARG A 67 -3.24 -0.01 -12.92
N LEU A 68 -4.50 -0.43 -13.08
CA LEU A 68 -5.68 0.35 -12.72
C LEU A 68 -6.13 0.09 -11.27
N ARG A 69 -5.68 -1.00 -10.64
CA ARG A 69 -5.91 -1.25 -9.20
C ARG A 69 -5.12 -0.29 -8.32
N VAL A 70 -3.85 -0.04 -8.64
CA VAL A 70 -3.09 1.05 -7.99
C VAL A 70 -3.75 2.39 -8.31
N ALA A 71 -4.29 2.62 -9.52
CA ALA A 71 -5.04 3.85 -9.78
C ALA A 71 -6.38 3.93 -9.03
N CYS A 72 -7.04 2.81 -8.71
CA CYS A 72 -8.27 2.79 -7.92
C CYS A 72 -7.94 2.93 -6.43
N THR A 73 -6.95 2.24 -5.89
CA THR A 73 -6.48 2.50 -4.51
C THR A 73 -5.89 3.89 -4.42
N VAL A 74 -5.14 4.39 -5.39
CA VAL A 74 -4.64 5.78 -5.38
C VAL A 74 -5.76 6.76 -5.65
N ALA A 75 -6.77 6.49 -6.47
CA ALA A 75 -7.92 7.38 -6.62
C ALA A 75 -8.79 7.36 -5.37
N HIS A 76 -8.97 6.23 -4.71
CA HIS A 76 -9.75 6.09 -3.47
C HIS A 76 -8.95 6.60 -2.27
N ASN A 77 -7.63 6.44 -2.25
CA ASN A 77 -6.73 6.94 -1.21
C ASN A 77 -6.45 8.43 -1.46
N VAL A 78 -6.33 8.94 -2.70
CA VAL A 78 -6.29 10.39 -3.00
C VAL A 78 -7.64 11.04 -2.78
N PHE A 79 -8.77 10.42 -3.14
CA PHE A 79 -10.13 10.96 -2.91
C PHE A 79 -10.54 10.88 -1.43
N SER A 80 -10.25 9.80 -0.72
CA SER A 80 -10.51 9.66 0.72
C SER A 80 -9.48 10.42 1.57
N ARG A 81 -8.22 10.54 1.14
CA ARG A 81 -7.26 11.51 1.73
C ARG A 81 -7.70 12.95 1.47
N SER A 82 -8.29 13.28 0.31
CA SER A 82 -8.83 14.63 0.04
C SER A 82 -9.94 15.04 1.03
N SER A 83 -10.73 14.08 1.53
CA SER A 83 -11.72 14.34 2.59
C SER A 83 -11.12 14.49 3.99
N HIS A 84 -9.89 14.01 4.27
CA HIS A 84 -9.20 14.20 5.55
C HIS A 84 -8.15 15.34 5.52
N THR A 85 -7.60 15.70 4.36
CA THR A 85 -6.66 16.83 4.23
C THR A 85 -7.36 18.19 4.16
N SER A 86 -8.70 18.23 4.21
CA SER A 86 -9.44 19.48 4.39
C SER A 86 -9.38 20.03 5.84
N ALA A 87 -8.69 19.36 6.77
CA ALA A 87 -8.61 19.77 8.18
C ALA A 87 -7.19 20.04 8.71
N SER A 88 -6.16 20.12 7.85
CA SER A 88 -4.81 20.51 8.31
C SER A 88 -4.07 21.41 7.32
N SER A 89 -4.78 22.42 6.81
CA SER A 89 -4.16 23.64 6.30
C SER A 89 -4.79 24.81 7.05
N VAL A 90 -3.93 25.65 7.63
CA VAL A 90 -4.20 26.78 8.55
C VAL A 90 -4.26 26.42 10.05
N GLN A 91 -3.08 26.19 10.64
CA GLN A 91 -2.53 27.06 11.70
C GLN A 91 -1.00 26.98 11.72
#